data_AF-A0A3D4X3H0-F1
#
_entry.id   AF-A0A3D4X3H0-F1
#
_cell.length_a   1.000
_cell.length_b   1.000
_cell.length_c   1.000
_cell.angle_alpha   90.00
_cell.angle_beta   90.00
_cell.angle_gamma   90.00
#
_symmetry.space_group_name_H-M   'P 1'
#
loop_
_entity.id
_entity.type
_entity.pdbx_description
1 polymer ?
#
loop_
_entity_poly.entity_id
_entity_poly.type
_entity_poly.pdbx_seq_one_letter_code
_entity_poly.pdbx_strand_id
1 'polypeptide(L)'
;MHYQRWHKYGSPLTARFEKTGEFRIYDDGYRKRTVTRDGIRVKEAEHRLVMEAMIGRSLEPHETVHHLNGQRADNRPENLELWSKSQPHGQRVEDKVEWAIEIIEQYRPHLLASHFWEAVHDQTR
;
A
#
# COMPACT_ATOMS: atom_id res chain seq x y z
N MET A 1 12.25 9.46 19.16
CA MET A 1 13.28 9.01 18.20
C MET A 1 12.66 8.06 17.18
N HIS A 2 12.09 8.59 16.10
CA HIS A 2 11.31 7.84 15.10
C HIS A 2 11.92 7.94 13.67
N TYR A 3 13.11 8.56 13.55
CA TYR A 3 13.72 8.97 12.29
C TYR A 3 14.74 7.95 11.71
N GLN A 4 15.20 6.97 12.50
CA GLN A 4 16.27 6.05 12.08
C GLN A 4 15.80 4.83 11.28
N ARG A 5 14.49 4.65 11.05
CA ARG A 5 13.96 3.56 10.22
C ARG A 5 13.72 3.95 8.76
N TRP A 6 13.74 5.24 8.44
CA TRP A 6 13.54 5.75 7.08
C TRP A 6 14.73 5.46 6.15
N HIS A 7 15.95 5.42 6.70
CA HIS A 7 17.17 5.09 5.94
C HIS A 7 17.45 3.59 5.77
N LYS A 8 16.72 2.68 6.46
CA LYS A 8 17.01 1.24 6.39
C LYS A 8 16.25 0.49 5.29
N TYR A 9 15.16 1.06 4.78
CA TYR A 9 14.25 0.41 3.82
C TYR A 9 14.03 1.27 2.57
N GLY A 10 15.12 1.79 1.98
CA GLY A 10 15.06 2.59 0.75
C GLY A 10 14.08 2.04 -0.29
N SER A 11 13.53 2.94 -1.12
CA SER A 11 12.51 2.70 -2.15
C SER A 11 12.59 1.32 -2.82
N PRO A 12 11.58 0.43 -2.66
CA PRO A 12 11.47 -0.80 -3.42
C PRO A 12 10.33 -0.67 -4.44
N LEU A 13 10.60 -0.07 -5.60
CA LEU A 13 9.72 -0.16 -6.78
C LEU A 13 9.63 -1.59 -7.36
N THR A 14 10.08 -2.62 -6.63
CA THR A 14 9.76 -4.00 -6.95
C THR A 14 9.95 -4.84 -5.69
N ALA A 15 8.85 -5.11 -4.98
CA ALA A 15 8.92 -5.96 -3.80
C ALA A 15 9.15 -7.43 -4.24
N ARG A 16 10.40 -7.89 -4.21
CA ARG A 16 10.77 -9.29 -4.51
C ARG A 16 10.56 -10.13 -3.24
N PHE A 17 9.52 -10.95 -3.23
CA PHE A 17 9.26 -11.89 -2.13
C PHE A 17 9.20 -13.34 -2.63
N GLU A 18 9.91 -14.23 -1.92
CA GLU A 18 9.76 -15.67 -2.11
C GLU A 18 8.63 -16.19 -1.21
N LYS A 19 7.55 -16.62 -1.84
CA LYS A 19 6.36 -17.20 -1.21
C LYS A 19 6.69 -18.60 -0.66
N THR A 20 7.13 -18.71 0.60
CA THR A 20 7.47 -20.01 1.22
C THR A 20 6.48 -20.45 2.31
N GLY A 21 5.85 -21.62 2.15
CA GLY A 21 4.96 -22.22 3.16
C GLY A 21 3.46 -21.99 2.96
N GLU A 22 2.65 -22.81 3.63
CA GLU A 22 1.17 -22.85 3.54
C GLU A 22 0.49 -21.74 4.36
N PHE A 23 -0.72 -21.35 3.96
CA PHE A 23 -1.55 -20.42 4.71
C PHE A 23 -2.17 -21.09 5.94
N ARG A 24 -2.18 -20.39 7.07
CA ARG A 24 -2.86 -20.82 8.30
C ARG A 24 -3.79 -19.72 8.80
N ILE A 25 -4.96 -20.10 9.29
CA ILE A 25 -5.87 -19.19 10.01
C ILE A 25 -5.43 -19.16 11.48
N TYR A 26 -5.32 -17.96 12.04
CA TYR A 26 -4.97 -17.73 13.45
C TYR A 26 -6.20 -17.29 14.24
N ASP A 27 -6.11 -17.31 15.57
CA ASP A 27 -7.22 -16.96 16.49
C ASP A 27 -7.75 -15.53 16.31
N ASP A 28 -6.98 -14.65 15.65
CA ASP A 28 -7.37 -13.29 15.28
C ASP A 28 -8.24 -13.22 14.00
N GLY A 29 -8.56 -14.36 13.39
CA GLY A 29 -9.36 -14.49 12.18
C GLY A 29 -8.61 -14.19 10.88
N TYR A 30 -7.31 -13.90 10.94
CA TYR A 30 -6.52 -13.62 9.74
C TYR A 30 -5.82 -14.88 9.20
N ARG A 31 -5.81 -14.99 7.87
CA ARG A 31 -4.94 -15.92 7.14
C ARG A 31 -3.54 -15.32 7.06
N LYS A 32 -2.54 -16.02 7.58
CA LYS A 32 -1.13 -15.61 7.52
C LYS A 32 -0.26 -16.72 6.96
N ARG A 33 0.84 -16.34 6.33
CA ARG A 33 1.88 -17.26 5.87
C ARG A 33 3.26 -16.73 6.24
N THR A 34 4.25 -17.61 6.24
CA THR A 34 5.64 -17.15 6.30
C THR A 34 6.06 -16.63 4.94
N VAL A 35 6.80 -15.52 4.92
CA VAL A 35 7.47 -14.99 3.74
C VAL A 35 8.90 -14.63 4.13
N THR A 36 9.81 -14.68 3.18
CA THR A 36 11.18 -14.19 3.39
C THR A 36 11.27 -12.78 2.82
N ARG A 37 11.59 -11.81 3.67
CA ARG A 37 11.81 -10.40 3.32
C ARG A 37 13.23 -10.03 3.70
N ASP A 38 14.04 -9.61 2.74
CA ASP A 38 15.44 -9.21 2.97
C ASP A 38 16.27 -10.29 3.69
N GLY A 39 16.04 -11.56 3.35
CA GLY A 39 16.68 -12.72 3.98
C GLY A 39 16.11 -13.11 5.36
N ILE A 40 15.13 -12.37 5.88
CA ILE A 40 14.51 -12.61 7.18
C ILE A 40 13.14 -13.27 6.99
N ARG A 41 12.89 -14.37 7.69
CA ARG A 41 11.58 -15.04 7.70
C ARG A 41 10.63 -14.29 8.63
N VAL A 42 9.55 -13.76 8.07
CA VAL A 42 8.50 -13.03 8.79
C VAL A 42 7.12 -13.66 8.53
N LYS A 43 6.19 -13.52 9.46
CA LYS A 43 4.78 -13.94 9.25
C LYS A 43 3.99 -12.75 8.74
N GLU A 44 3.47 -12.86 7.53
CA GLU A 44 2.70 -11.79 6.89
C GLU A 44 1.26 -12.21 6.67
N ALA A 45 0.32 -11.27 6.83
CA ALA A 45 -1.10 -11.50 6.61
C ALA A 45 -1.40 -11.51 5.10
N GLU A 46 -2.27 -12.42 4.67
CA GLU A 46 -2.60 -12.62 3.26
C GLU A 46 -3.21 -11.37 2.63
N HIS A 47 -4.11 -10.66 3.32
CA HIS A 47 -4.69 -9.42 2.81
C HIS A 47 -3.63 -8.34 2.51
N ARG A 48 -2.55 -8.26 3.30
CA ARG A 48 -1.43 -7.33 3.04
C ARG A 48 -0.70 -7.74 1.77
N LEU A 49 -0.36 -9.03 1.65
CA LEU A 49 0.33 -9.57 0.48
C LEU A 49 -0.49 -9.40 -0.82
N VAL A 50 -1.81 -9.58 -0.75
CA VAL A 50 -2.71 -9.35 -1.89
C VAL A 50 -2.73 -7.88 -2.27
N MET A 51 -2.88 -6.98 -1.29
CA MET A 51 -2.86 -5.54 -1.56
C MET A 51 -1.51 -5.06 -2.12
N GLU A 52 -0.38 -5.52 -1.57
CA GLU A 52 0.96 -5.22 -2.09
C GLU A 52 1.14 -5.68 -3.55
N ALA A 53 0.59 -6.85 -3.89
CA ALA A 53 0.61 -7.35 -5.25
C ALA A 53 -0.28 -6.51 -6.19
N MET A 54 -1.42 -6.01 -5.70
CA MET A 54 -2.33 -5.15 -6.48
C MET A 54 -1.69 -3.79 -6.79
N ILE A 55 -1.05 -3.15 -5.80
CA ILE A 55 -0.43 -1.83 -5.96
C ILE A 55 0.99 -1.88 -6.55
N GLY A 56 1.59 -3.07 -6.65
CA GLY A 56 2.93 -3.28 -7.22
C GLY A 56 4.09 -2.81 -6.32
N ARG A 57 3.83 -2.45 -5.06
CA ARG A 57 4.83 -2.03 -4.07
C ARG A 57 4.49 -2.53 -2.68
N SER A 58 5.44 -2.45 -1.76
CA SER A 58 5.16 -2.71 -0.34
C SER A 58 4.24 -1.65 0.26
N LEU A 59 3.46 -2.06 1.25
CA LEU A 59 2.61 -1.15 2.03
C LEU A 59 3.47 -0.28 2.94
N GLU A 60 3.17 1.01 2.96
CA GLU A 60 3.80 1.97 3.85
C GLU A 60 3.34 1.77 5.31
N PRO A 61 4.11 2.19 6.32
CA PRO A 61 3.75 2.01 7.73
C PRO A 61 2.43 2.70 8.14
N HIS A 62 2.02 3.72 7.39
CA HIS A 62 0.79 4.47 7.62
C HIS A 62 -0.40 3.94 6.80
N GLU A 63 -0.20 2.89 5.99
CA GLU A 63 -1.23 2.26 5.19
C GLU A 63 -1.79 1.01 5.88
N THR A 64 -3.09 0.84 5.77
CA THR A 64 -3.82 -0.32 6.28
C THR A 64 -4.78 -0.86 5.24
N VAL A 65 -5.04 -2.16 5.30
CA VAL A 65 -6.01 -2.81 4.41
C VAL A 65 -7.29 -3.04 5.21
N HIS A 66 -8.42 -2.65 4.63
CA HIS A 66 -9.75 -2.87 5.19
C HIS A 66 -10.53 -3.90 4.37
N HIS A 67 -11.36 -4.71 5.04
CA HIS A 67 -12.26 -5.67 4.42
C HIS A 67 -13.66 -5.07 4.30
N LEU A 68 -14.22 -5.02 3.08
CA LEU A 68 -15.56 -4.46 2.83
C LEU A 68 -16.67 -5.22 3.56
N ASN A 69 -16.62 -6.56 3.49
CA ASN A 69 -17.63 -7.43 4.12
C ASN A 69 -17.37 -7.70 5.62
N GLY A 70 -16.31 -7.13 6.20
CA GLY A 70 -15.89 -7.39 7.58
C GLY A 70 -15.33 -8.79 7.86
N GLN A 71 -15.26 -9.67 6.87
CA GLN A 71 -14.76 -11.04 7.01
C GLN A 71 -13.25 -11.09 6.77
N ARG A 72 -12.48 -11.21 7.87
CA ARG A 72 -11.00 -11.17 7.87
C ARG A 72 -10.31 -12.28 7.05
N ALA A 73 -11.02 -13.36 6.75
CA ALA A 73 -10.51 -14.49 5.97
C ALA A 73 -10.79 -14.36 4.46
N ASP A 74 -11.68 -13.45 4.05
CA ASP A 74 -12.01 -13.19 2.65
C ASP A 74 -11.03 -12.18 2.05
N ASN A 75 -9.91 -12.69 1.53
CA ASN A 75 -8.80 -11.88 1.02
C ASN A 75 -8.86 -11.70 -0.51
N ARG A 76 -10.04 -11.81 -1.12
CA ARG A 76 -10.22 -11.54 -2.55
C ARG A 76 -9.96 -10.05 -2.84
N PRO A 77 -9.24 -9.70 -3.93
CA PRO A 77 -8.91 -8.31 -4.26
C PRO A 77 -10.10 -7.35 -4.20
N GLU A 78 -11.27 -7.77 -4.70
CA GLU A 78 -12.49 -6.97 -4.72
C GLU A 78 -13.09 -6.69 -3.32
N ASN A 79 -12.66 -7.40 -2.28
CA ASN A 79 -13.11 -7.22 -0.91
C ASN A 79 -12.15 -6.36 -0.08
N LEU A 80 -11.04 -5.89 -0.65
CA LEU A 80 -9.97 -5.19 0.06
C LEU A 80 -9.87 -3.72 -0.37
N GLU A 81 -9.71 -2.83 0.60
CA GLU A 81 -9.49 -1.40 0.37
C GLU A 81 -8.22 -0.92 1.03
N LEU A 82 -7.52 0.01 0.38
CA LEU A 82 -6.34 0.68 0.94
C LEU A 82 -6.76 1.94 1.70
N TRP A 83 -6.41 1.98 2.98
CA TRP A 83 -6.74 3.06 3.90
C TRP A 83 -5.46 3.70 4.41
N SER A 84 -5.53 5.01 4.70
CA SER A 84 -4.40 5.77 5.22
C SER A 84 -4.71 6.30 6.62
N LYS A 85 -3.77 6.04 7.54
CA LYS A 85 -3.77 6.59 8.90
C LYS A 85 -3.04 7.93 9.02
N SER A 86 -2.40 8.40 7.94
CA SER A 86 -1.87 9.77 7.90
C SER A 86 -3.01 10.76 8.10
N GLN A 87 -2.75 11.96 8.61
CA GLN A 87 -3.82 12.94 8.83
C GLN A 87 -4.38 13.43 7.48
N PRO A 88 -5.72 13.54 7.32
CA PRO A 88 -6.76 13.11 8.26
C PRO A 88 -6.93 11.59 8.31
N HIS A 89 -7.04 11.02 9.51
CA HIS A 89 -7.07 9.58 9.72
C HIS A 89 -8.41 8.94 9.30
N GLY A 90 -8.37 7.65 8.96
CA GLY A 90 -9.59 6.85 8.76
C GLY A 90 -10.30 7.11 7.43
N GLN A 91 -9.54 7.41 6.38
CA GLN A 91 -10.06 7.62 5.04
C GLN A 91 -9.37 6.68 4.05
N ARG A 92 -10.09 6.33 2.99
CA ARG A 92 -9.53 5.59 1.87
C ARG A 92 -8.45 6.41 1.20
N VAL A 93 -7.48 5.74 0.60
CA VAL A 93 -6.44 6.44 -0.16
C VAL A 93 -7.04 7.17 -1.36
N GLU A 94 -8.04 6.59 -2.02
CA GLU A 94 -8.72 7.21 -3.15
C GLU A 94 -9.40 8.54 -2.77
N ASP A 95 -10.20 8.56 -1.69
CA ASP A 95 -10.87 9.77 -1.20
C ASP A 95 -9.88 10.91 -0.91
N LYS A 96 -8.71 10.56 -0.35
CA LYS A 96 -7.65 11.54 -0.07
C LYS A 96 -7.02 12.10 -1.32
N VAL A 97 -6.85 11.27 -2.36
CA VAL A 97 -6.29 11.70 -3.63
C VAL A 97 -7.25 12.66 -4.32
N GLU A 98 -8.55 12.33 -4.33
CA GLU A 98 -9.60 13.23 -4.84
C GLU A 98 -9.59 14.57 -4.11
N TRP A 99 -9.61 14.54 -2.78
CA TRP A 99 -9.55 15.76 -1.97
C TRP A 99 -8.26 16.58 -2.20
N ALA A 100 -7.12 15.91 -2.37
CA ALA A 100 -5.86 16.59 -2.67
C ALA A 100 -5.91 17.27 -4.04
N ILE A 101 -6.53 16.66 -5.05
CA ILE A 101 -6.73 17.26 -6.37
C ILE A 101 -7.60 18.51 -6.25
N GLU A 102 -8.74 18.43 -5.56
CA GLU A 102 -9.63 19.58 -5.34
C GLU A 102 -8.89 20.77 -4.68
N ILE A 103 -8.07 20.50 -3.67
CA ILE A 103 -7.23 21.52 -3.01
C ILE A 103 -6.25 22.14 -4.00
N ILE A 104 -5.59 21.33 -4.82
CA ILE A 104 -4.62 21.83 -5.80
C ILE A 104 -5.33 22.67 -6.85
N GLU A 105 -6.47 22.24 -7.38
CA GLU A 105 -7.30 23.01 -8.33
C GLU A 105 -7.68 24.37 -7.75
N GLN A 106 -8.08 24.41 -6.48
CA GLN A 106 -8.51 25.64 -5.82
C GLN A 106 -7.36 26.64 -5.58
N TYR A 107 -6.20 26.17 -5.11
CA TYR A 107 -5.16 27.07 -4.57
C TYR A 107 -3.89 27.17 -5.43
N ARG A 108 -3.60 26.15 -6.25
CA ARG A 108 -2.37 26.04 -7.07
C ARG A 108 -2.62 25.23 -8.37
N PRO A 109 -3.58 25.63 -9.23
CA PRO A 109 -3.99 24.82 -10.40
C PRO A 109 -2.86 24.58 -11.41
N HIS A 110 -1.84 25.45 -11.44
CA HIS A 110 -0.67 25.28 -12.31
C HIS A 110 0.16 24.01 -12.01
N LEU A 111 0.05 23.43 -10.79
CA LEU A 111 0.74 22.20 -10.44
C LEU A 111 0.17 20.95 -11.15
N LEU A 112 -1.10 20.98 -11.55
CA LEU A 112 -1.70 19.88 -12.31
C LEU A 112 -1.20 19.85 -13.76
N ALA A 113 -0.90 21.02 -14.33
CA ALA A 113 -0.41 21.14 -15.70
C ALA A 113 1.06 20.70 -15.84
N SER A 114 1.90 20.94 -14.83
CA SER A 114 3.33 20.61 -14.87
C SER A 114 3.61 19.10 -14.84
N HIS A 115 2.79 18.32 -14.14
CA HIS A 115 2.99 16.86 -14.03
C HIS A 115 2.59 16.07 -15.29
N PHE A 116 1.77 16.67 -16.17
CA PHE A 116 1.34 16.00 -17.40
C PHE A 116 2.41 16.01 -18.51
N TRP A 117 3.31 16.99 -18.53
CA TRP A 117 4.32 17.13 -19.60
C TRP A 117 5.56 16.23 -19.39
N GLU A 118 5.97 15.97 -18.15
CA GLU A 118 7.12 15.09 -17.87
C GLU A 118 6.81 13.61 -18.13
N ALA A 119 5.60 13.15 -17.81
CA ALA A 119 5.21 11.74 -17.97
C ALA A 119 5.08 11.30 -19.45
N VAL A 120 4.74 12.21 -20.36
CA VAL A 120 4.58 11.90 -21.80
C VAL A 120 5.92 11.87 -22.54
N HIS A 121 6.92 12.62 -22.08
CA HIS A 121 8.21 12.73 -22.77
C HIS A 121 9.30 11.76 -22.27
N ASP A 122 9.09 11.09 -21.14
CA ASP A 122 10.03 10.09 -20.59
C ASP A 122 9.83 8.68 -21.20
N GLN A 123 8.77 8.44 -21.97
CA GLN A 123 8.53 7.15 -22.65
C GLN A 123 9.13 7.06 -24.07
N THR A 124 9.86 8.08 -24.50
CA THR A 124 10.48 8.17 -25.84
C THR A 124 12.01 8.19 -25.85
N ARG A 125 12.66 7.63 -24.82
CA ARG A 125 14.12 7.41 -24.80
C ARG A 125 14.50 5.96 -24.54
#